data_AF-A0A1H9D5D3-F1
#
_entry.id   AF-A0A1H9D5D3-F1
#
_cell.length_a   1.000
_cell.length_b   1.000
_cell.length_c   1.000
_cell.angle_alpha   90.00
_cell.angle_beta   90.00
_cell.angle_gamma   90.00
#
_symmetry.space_group_name_H-M   'P 1'
#
loop_
_entity.id
_entity.type
_entity.pdbx_description
1 polymer ?
#
loop_
_entity_poly.entity_id
_entity_poly.type
_entity_poly.pdbx_seq_one_letter_code
_entity_poly.pdbx_strand_id
1 'polypeptide(L)'
;MGFLSKLLNGDKDAEKAAKDFINNIFSDNSTQNNTNSGTYLNGKPMNNSSSGRDSYESDMDDSYDETPNHLSYGKKKPTEENQYNYHGNYIEYFESIFNSEFSNYRYEKETVNKTNNTSYTFYLDNDKKLVVELFSQNSSANTLRRECETNKIPYLRFYYNHKGWWNTKSYVINRMKMYL
;
A
#
# COMPACT_ATOMS: atom_id res chain seq x y z
N MET A 1 39.30 34.11 -24.72
CA MET A 1 38.82 32.71 -24.65
C MET A 1 38.52 32.41 -23.18
N GLY A 2 37.30 32.38 -22.63
CA GLY A 2 35.96 32.42 -23.20
C GLY A 2 35.29 31.05 -23.21
N PHE A 3 35.01 30.44 -22.05
CA PHE A 3 34.31 29.13 -21.99
C PHE A 3 33.22 28.94 -20.93
N LEU A 4 32.89 29.90 -20.04
CA LEU A 4 31.87 29.67 -19.01
C LEU A 4 30.91 30.85 -18.75
N SER A 5 30.57 31.66 -19.77
CA SER A 5 29.65 32.80 -19.59
C SER A 5 28.40 32.78 -20.48
N LYS A 6 27.94 31.60 -20.93
CA LYS A 6 26.75 31.48 -21.80
C LYS A 6 25.78 30.37 -21.36
N LEU A 7 25.28 30.42 -20.13
CA LEU A 7 24.22 29.52 -19.67
C LEU A 7 23.15 30.25 -18.82
N LEU A 8 22.97 31.55 -19.06
CA LEU A 8 21.93 32.36 -18.43
C LEU A 8 21.14 33.17 -19.46
N ASN A 9 20.87 32.59 -20.63
CA ASN A 9 19.97 33.19 -21.60
C ASN A 9 18.94 32.15 -22.08
N GLY A 10 17.75 32.23 -21.46
CA GLY A 10 16.44 31.95 -22.05
C GLY A 10 16.21 30.54 -22.59
N ASP A 11 15.63 29.67 -21.77
CA ASP A 11 15.17 28.35 -22.23
C ASP A 11 13.67 28.16 -21.98
N LYS A 12 12.86 28.77 -22.86
CA LYS A 12 11.51 28.25 -23.14
C LYS A 12 11.59 26.85 -23.78
N ASP A 13 12.76 26.48 -24.30
CA ASP A 13 13.03 25.19 -24.93
C ASP A 13 13.39 24.09 -23.91
N ALA A 14 14.01 24.42 -22.77
CA ALA A 14 14.21 23.43 -21.69
C ALA A 14 12.89 23.03 -21.01
N GLU A 15 11.95 23.98 -20.86
CA GLU A 15 10.61 23.68 -20.30
C GLU A 15 9.78 22.83 -21.28
N LYS A 16 9.95 23.03 -22.59
CA LYS A 16 9.34 22.20 -23.63
C LYS A 16 9.93 20.79 -23.65
N ALA A 17 11.26 20.67 -23.54
CA ALA A 17 11.94 19.37 -23.47
C ALA A 17 11.55 18.58 -22.21
N ALA A 18 11.37 19.24 -21.06
CA ALA A 18 10.87 18.60 -19.84
C ALA A 18 9.42 18.12 -19.97
N LYS A 19 8.54 18.90 -20.63
CA LYS A 19 7.14 18.50 -20.88
C LYS A 19 7.03 17.35 -21.87
N ASP A 20 7.85 17.33 -22.91
CA ASP A 20 7.87 16.23 -23.90
C ASP A 20 8.42 14.93 -23.29
N PHE A 21 9.39 15.00 -22.37
CA PHE A 21 9.89 13.83 -21.63
C PHE A 21 8.84 13.24 -20.68
N ILE A 22 8.08 14.11 -19.98
CA ILE A 22 6.99 13.67 -19.10
C ILE A 22 5.84 13.05 -19.91
N ASN A 23 5.46 13.65 -21.05
CA ASN A 23 4.38 13.11 -21.89
C ASN A 23 4.72 11.76 -22.55
N ASN A 24 5.98 11.51 -22.90
CA ASN A 24 6.41 10.20 -23.40
C ASN A 24 6.40 9.10 -22.33
N ILE A 25 6.63 9.44 -21.04
CA ILE A 25 6.54 8.45 -19.95
C ILE A 25 5.09 8.02 -19.67
N PHE A 26 4.11 8.90 -19.92
CA PHE A 26 2.69 8.61 -19.67
C PHE A 26 1.93 8.02 -20.88
N SER A 27 2.53 8.01 -22.07
CA SER A 27 1.84 7.58 -23.30
C SER A 27 1.99 6.08 -23.64
N ASP A 28 2.88 5.34 -22.96
CA ASP A 28 3.16 3.92 -23.28
C ASP A 28 2.29 2.89 -22.52
N ASN A 29 1.14 3.30 -21.96
CA ASN A 29 0.23 2.39 -21.24
C ASN A 29 -1.15 2.17 -21.90
N SER A 30 -1.30 2.44 -23.20
CA SER A 30 -2.46 1.99 -23.97
C SER A 30 -2.08 0.85 -24.91
N THR A 31 -2.02 -0.37 -24.39
CA THR A 31 -1.97 -1.59 -25.22
C THR A 31 -3.29 -2.35 -25.10
N GLN A 32 -4.04 -2.28 -26.20
CA GLN A 32 -4.84 -3.33 -26.84
C GLN A 32 -5.34 -4.49 -25.97
N ASN A 33 -6.67 -4.61 -25.88
CA ASN A 33 -7.31 -5.91 -25.93
C ASN A 33 -8.23 -5.96 -27.14
N ASN A 34 -7.72 -6.59 -28.19
CA ASN A 34 -8.41 -6.99 -29.39
C ASN A 34 -8.89 -8.43 -29.16
N THR A 35 -10.19 -8.70 -29.14
CA THR A 35 -10.70 -10.07 -29.13
C THR A 35 -11.70 -10.24 -30.25
N ASN A 36 -11.22 -10.85 -31.34
CA ASN A 36 -12.01 -11.32 -32.44
C ASN A 36 -12.75 -12.61 -32.09
N SER A 37 -13.95 -12.70 -32.66
CA SER A 37 -14.86 -13.83 -32.74
C SER A 37 -14.21 -15.17 -33.11
N GLY A 38 -14.75 -16.23 -32.53
CA GLY A 38 -14.63 -17.62 -32.99
C GLY A 38 -15.88 -18.41 -32.61
N THR A 39 -16.82 -18.53 -33.55
CA THR A 39 -18.01 -19.41 -33.49
C THR A 39 -17.67 -20.79 -34.06
N TYR A 40 -17.95 -21.88 -33.34
CA TYR A 40 -18.33 -23.19 -33.91
C TYR A 40 -19.26 -23.98 -32.96
N LEU A 41 -20.51 -24.13 -33.42
CA LEU A 41 -21.38 -25.32 -33.47
C LEU A 41 -21.35 -26.42 -32.37
N ASN A 42 -22.51 -26.53 -31.71
CA ASN A 42 -23.41 -27.70 -31.61
C ASN A 42 -22.92 -29.06 -31.03
N GLY A 43 -23.55 -29.47 -29.92
CA GLY A 43 -23.50 -30.86 -29.40
C GLY A 43 -24.12 -31.02 -28.00
N LYS A 44 -25.44 -31.20 -27.91
CA LYS A 44 -26.13 -31.92 -26.80
C LYS A 44 -26.22 -33.41 -27.19
N PRO A 45 -26.30 -34.41 -26.27
CA PRO A 45 -27.32 -34.44 -25.21
C PRO A 45 -27.01 -35.17 -23.86
N MET A 46 -27.88 -34.88 -22.87
CA MET A 46 -28.44 -35.66 -21.74
C MET A 46 -27.66 -36.77 -21.01
N ASN A 47 -27.55 -36.64 -19.67
CA ASN A 47 -28.22 -37.48 -18.64
C ASN A 47 -27.76 -37.01 -17.24
N ASN A 48 -28.63 -36.54 -16.34
CA ASN A 48 -29.60 -37.22 -15.48
C ASN A 48 -28.99 -37.80 -14.18
N SER A 49 -29.71 -37.56 -13.08
CA SER A 49 -29.46 -38.00 -11.68
C SER A 49 -28.51 -37.10 -10.88
N SER A 50 -28.63 -36.89 -9.58
CA SER A 50 -29.67 -37.08 -8.55
C SER A 50 -28.95 -36.72 -7.25
N SER A 51 -29.62 -35.99 -6.35
CA SER A 51 -29.43 -36.04 -4.88
C SER A 51 -28.01 -36.05 -4.29
N GLY A 52 -27.65 -34.98 -3.57
CA GLY A 52 -26.49 -35.00 -2.67
C GLY A 52 -26.24 -33.63 -2.05
N ARG A 53 -27.17 -33.16 -1.22
CA ARG A 53 -26.87 -32.12 -0.23
C ARG A 53 -26.07 -32.77 0.88
N ASP A 54 -24.76 -32.88 0.69
CA ASP A 54 -23.85 -33.09 1.80
C ASP A 54 -23.16 -31.77 2.09
N SER A 55 -23.60 -31.21 3.21
CA SER A 55 -22.97 -30.12 3.93
C SER A 55 -21.48 -30.35 4.02
N TYR A 56 -20.71 -29.53 3.31
CA TYR A 56 -19.31 -29.30 3.62
C TYR A 56 -19.28 -28.56 4.97
N GLU A 57 -19.46 -29.29 6.07
CA GLU A 57 -18.85 -28.94 7.34
C GLU A 57 -17.35 -28.98 7.08
N SER A 58 -16.84 -27.85 6.61
CA SER A 58 -15.42 -27.59 6.60
C SER A 58 -15.04 -27.55 8.08
N ASP A 59 -14.53 -28.67 8.57
CA ASP A 59 -13.67 -28.75 9.74
C ASP A 59 -12.53 -27.74 9.53
N MET A 60 -12.81 -26.47 9.85
CA MET A 60 -11.76 -25.50 10.11
C MET A 60 -11.15 -25.97 11.41
N ASP A 61 -10.16 -26.83 11.25
CA ASP A 61 -9.09 -27.06 12.20
C ASP A 61 -8.70 -25.71 12.80
N ASP A 62 -9.17 -25.49 14.04
CA ASP A 62 -8.89 -24.33 14.90
C ASP A 62 -7.46 -24.43 15.46
N SER A 63 -6.56 -25.04 14.68
CA SER A 63 -5.14 -25.16 14.91
C SER A 63 -4.53 -23.77 14.87
N TYR A 64 -4.15 -23.33 16.06
CA TYR A 64 -3.43 -22.12 16.36
C TYR A 64 -2.08 -22.14 15.64
N ASP A 65 -2.05 -21.75 14.37
CA ASP A 65 -0.83 -21.20 13.79
C ASP A 65 -0.63 -19.81 14.41
N GLU A 66 -0.18 -19.81 15.67
CA GLU A 66 0.71 -18.76 16.17
C GLU A 66 1.87 -18.73 15.18
N THR A 67 1.78 -17.82 14.21
CA THR A 67 2.90 -17.58 13.33
C THR A 67 4.14 -17.37 14.20
N PRO A 68 5.32 -17.92 13.83
CA PRO A 68 6.52 -17.91 14.68
C PRO A 68 6.99 -16.54 15.18
N ASN A 69 6.33 -15.46 14.73
CA ASN A 69 6.69 -14.07 14.96
C ASN A 69 5.58 -13.25 15.66
N HIS A 70 4.51 -13.86 16.20
CA HIS A 70 3.37 -13.14 16.81
C HIS A 70 2.78 -12.02 15.92
N LEU A 71 2.85 -12.18 14.60
CA LEU A 71 2.40 -11.15 13.68
C LEU A 71 0.88 -11.25 13.56
N SER A 72 0.16 -10.20 13.96
CA SER A 72 -1.31 -10.19 14.04
C SER A 72 -1.98 -10.11 12.66
N TYR A 73 -1.73 -11.10 11.82
CA TYR A 73 -2.47 -11.38 10.60
C TYR A 73 -3.05 -12.78 10.64
N GLY A 74 -4.22 -13.00 10.04
CA GLY A 74 -4.89 -14.31 10.00
C GLY A 74 -6.42 -14.25 10.02
N LYS A 75 -7.05 -15.42 9.95
CA LYS A 75 -8.52 -15.58 9.92
C LYS A 75 -9.19 -15.17 11.25
N LYS A 76 -8.47 -15.33 12.37
CA LYS A 76 -8.97 -15.03 13.71
C LYS A 76 -8.65 -13.59 14.10
N LYS A 77 -9.68 -12.86 14.53
CA LYS A 77 -9.53 -11.49 15.04
C LYS A 77 -8.80 -11.53 16.39
N PRO A 78 -7.70 -10.76 16.56
CA PRO A 78 -7.04 -10.63 17.86
C PRO A 78 -7.94 -10.00 18.91
N THR A 79 -7.69 -10.32 20.19
CA THR A 79 -8.35 -9.68 21.33
C THR A 79 -7.84 -8.25 21.57
N GLU A 80 -6.61 -7.97 21.16
CA GLU A 80 -6.01 -6.64 21.23
C GLU A 80 -6.79 -5.63 20.36
N GLU A 81 -6.80 -4.37 20.82
CA GLU A 81 -7.28 -3.26 20.01
C GLU A 81 -6.52 -3.18 18.67
N ASN A 82 -7.26 -2.84 17.64
CA ASN A 82 -6.85 -2.78 16.27
C ASN A 82 -7.69 -1.77 15.48
N GLN A 83 -7.29 -1.49 14.24
CA GLN A 83 -7.97 -0.52 13.41
C GLN A 83 -9.46 -0.78 13.15
N TYR A 84 -9.97 -2.00 13.39
CA TYR A 84 -11.37 -2.37 13.16
C TYR A 84 -12.25 -2.32 14.42
N ASN A 85 -11.67 -2.33 15.62
CA ASN A 85 -12.40 -2.21 16.89
C ASN A 85 -12.02 -0.96 17.71
N TYR A 86 -11.11 -0.14 17.19
CA TYR A 86 -10.87 1.20 17.70
C TYR A 86 -12.13 2.06 17.55
N HIS A 87 -12.47 2.83 18.58
CA HIS A 87 -13.64 3.71 18.61
C HIS A 87 -13.42 5.03 17.86
N GLY A 88 -12.92 4.95 16.62
CA GLY A 88 -12.60 6.08 15.75
C GLY A 88 -12.29 5.61 14.33
N ASN A 89 -11.75 6.49 13.49
CA ASN A 89 -11.32 6.11 12.15
C ASN A 89 -9.88 5.56 12.16
N TYR A 90 -9.47 4.91 11.06
CA TYR A 90 -8.16 4.26 10.99
C TYR A 90 -6.99 5.25 11.13
N ILE A 91 -7.15 6.49 10.64
CA ILE A 91 -6.12 7.53 10.75
C ILE A 91 -5.92 7.88 12.23
N GLU A 92 -7.01 8.12 12.96
CA GLU A 92 -6.99 8.40 14.40
C GLU A 92 -6.37 7.26 15.20
N TYR A 93 -6.67 6.00 14.82
CA TYR A 93 -6.05 4.83 15.43
C TYR A 93 -4.53 4.85 15.30
N PHE A 94 -3.99 5.01 14.09
CA PHE A 94 -2.54 5.06 13.88
C PHE A 94 -1.88 6.29 14.55
N GLU A 95 -2.51 7.47 14.44
CA GLU A 95 -2.01 8.68 15.11
C GLU A 95 -1.97 8.52 16.64
N SER A 96 -2.93 7.82 17.25
CA SER A 96 -2.92 7.53 18.69
C SER A 96 -1.70 6.70 19.10
N ILE A 97 -1.29 5.73 18.27
CA ILE A 97 -0.08 4.92 18.49
C ILE A 97 1.17 5.78 18.31
N PHE A 98 1.22 6.58 17.24
CA PHE A 98 2.37 7.43 16.94
C PHE A 98 2.65 8.44 18.06
N ASN A 99 1.60 9.11 18.54
CA ASN A 99 1.69 10.09 19.61
C ASN A 99 2.05 9.47 20.97
N SER A 100 1.61 8.24 21.25
CA SER A 100 1.88 7.58 22.54
C SER A 100 3.25 6.90 22.58
N GLU A 101 3.65 6.22 21.52
CA GLU A 101 4.81 5.31 21.52
C GLU A 101 6.05 5.90 20.84
N PHE A 102 5.87 6.89 19.96
CA PHE A 102 6.94 7.51 19.15
C PHE A 102 7.00 9.03 19.38
N SER A 103 6.68 9.48 20.59
CA SER A 103 6.57 10.90 20.97
C SER A 103 7.88 11.69 20.87
N ASN A 104 9.02 11.00 20.84
CA ASN A 104 10.34 11.61 20.60
C ASN A 104 10.61 11.93 19.12
N TYR A 105 9.77 11.44 18.21
CA TYR A 105 9.85 11.75 16.79
C TYR A 105 8.80 12.78 16.42
N ARG A 106 9.20 13.78 15.63
CA ARG A 106 8.25 14.67 14.96
C ARG A 106 7.75 13.94 13.71
N TYR A 107 6.46 14.02 13.39
CA TYR A 107 5.97 13.51 12.12
C TYR A 107 5.14 14.53 11.35
N GLU A 108 5.20 14.43 10.01
CA GLU A 108 4.39 15.21 9.08
C GLU A 108 3.41 14.27 8.37
N LYS A 109 2.17 14.71 8.17
CA LYS A 109 1.11 13.96 7.51
C LYS A 109 0.83 14.55 6.13
N GLU A 110 0.79 13.68 5.13
CA GLU A 110 0.41 14.05 3.77
C GLU A 110 -0.74 13.16 3.29
N THR A 111 -1.74 13.77 2.65
CA THR A 111 -2.87 13.06 2.05
C THR A 111 -2.79 13.16 0.55
N VAL A 112 -2.75 12.00 -0.14
CA VAL A 112 -2.71 11.95 -1.59
C VAL A 112 -4.13 11.99 -2.14
N ASN A 113 -4.54 13.16 -2.64
CA ASN A 113 -5.91 13.53 -3.04
C ASN A 113 -6.61 12.59 -4.06
N LYS A 114 -5.90 11.65 -4.69
CA LYS A 114 -6.48 10.74 -5.71
C LYS A 114 -6.75 9.33 -5.22
N THR A 115 -6.16 8.89 -4.12
CA THR A 115 -6.16 7.46 -3.72
C THR A 115 -6.60 7.20 -2.28
N ASN A 116 -6.96 8.24 -1.52
CA ASN A 116 -7.23 8.16 -0.08
C ASN A 116 -6.08 7.49 0.70
N ASN A 117 -4.86 7.63 0.19
CA ASN A 117 -3.65 7.18 0.89
C ASN A 117 -3.19 8.32 1.80
N THR A 118 -2.77 7.96 3.00
CA THR A 118 -2.17 8.89 3.95
C THR A 118 -0.76 8.43 4.24
N SER A 119 0.23 9.31 4.07
CA SER A 119 1.61 9.05 4.46
C SER A 119 2.00 9.88 5.67
N TYR A 120 2.86 9.31 6.50
CA TYR A 120 3.46 9.94 7.66
C TYR A 120 4.97 9.87 7.50
N THR A 121 5.63 11.01 7.60
CA THR A 121 7.09 11.09 7.54
C THR A 121 7.60 11.43 8.92
N PHE A 122 8.37 10.51 9.51
CA PHE A 122 8.96 10.65 10.84
C PHE A 122 10.36 11.25 10.74
N TYR A 123 10.65 12.18 11.65
CA TYR A 123 11.89 12.91 11.75
C TYR A 123 12.45 12.84 13.18
N LEU A 124 13.77 12.75 13.28
CA LEU A 124 14.53 12.93 14.51
C LEU A 124 15.64 13.94 14.20
N ASP A 125 15.71 15.04 14.95
CA ASP A 125 16.70 16.12 14.74
C ASP A 125 16.72 16.68 13.30
N ASN A 126 15.53 16.77 12.67
CA ASN A 126 15.30 17.15 11.26
C ASN A 126 15.75 16.14 10.20
N ASP A 127 16.36 15.02 10.59
CA ASP A 127 16.64 13.92 9.68
C ASP A 127 15.39 13.07 9.48
N LYS A 128 15.05 12.81 8.22
CA LYS A 128 13.97 11.88 7.87
C LYS A 128 14.40 10.45 8.21
N LYS A 129 13.68 9.79 9.14
CA LYS A 129 14.03 8.45 9.64
C LYS A 129 13.15 7.35 9.05
N LEU A 130 11.86 7.60 8.85
CA LEU A 130 10.91 6.59 8.37
C LEU A 130 9.75 7.25 7.64
N VAL A 131 9.30 6.64 6.55
CA VAL A 131 8.02 6.97 5.91
C VAL A 131 7.05 5.81 6.13
N VAL A 132 5.87 6.09 6.68
CA VAL A 132 4.78 5.13 6.90
C VAL A 132 3.61 5.51 6.01
N GLU A 133 3.19 4.60 5.13
CA GLU A 133 2.01 4.80 4.28
C GLU A 133 0.84 3.93 4.78
N LEU A 134 -0.29 4.56 5.06
CA LEU A 134 -1.58 3.92 5.29
C LEU A 134 -2.33 3.85 3.96
N PHE A 135 -2.67 2.62 3.59
CA PHE A 135 -2.96 2.30 2.21
C PHE A 135 -4.17 1.38 2.07
N SER A 136 -4.93 1.55 0.99
CA SER A 136 -5.97 0.58 0.64
C SER A 136 -5.35 -0.63 -0.05
N GLN A 137 -5.80 -1.84 0.24
CA GLN A 137 -5.37 -3.06 -0.47
C GLN A 137 -5.62 -2.98 -1.98
N ASN A 138 -6.60 -2.18 -2.40
CA ASN A 138 -6.98 -2.00 -3.80
C ASN A 138 -6.19 -0.87 -4.50
N SER A 139 -5.35 -0.13 -3.75
CA SER A 139 -4.55 0.96 -4.30
C SER A 139 -3.26 0.39 -4.93
N SER A 140 -2.77 1.01 -5.99
CA SER A 140 -1.61 0.54 -6.76
C SER A 140 -0.43 1.53 -6.76
N ALA A 141 -0.48 2.57 -5.93
CA ALA A 141 0.61 3.54 -5.81
C ALA A 141 1.91 2.89 -5.30
N ASN A 142 2.97 3.05 -6.10
CA ASN A 142 4.33 2.58 -5.81
C ASN A 142 5.37 3.71 -5.85
N THR A 143 4.96 4.92 -6.24
CA THR A 143 5.86 6.07 -6.42
C THR A 143 6.59 6.41 -5.13
N LEU A 144 5.86 6.56 -4.02
CA LEU A 144 6.44 6.92 -2.72
C LEU A 144 7.47 5.88 -2.24
N ARG A 145 7.18 4.59 -2.43
CA ARG A 145 8.12 3.50 -2.11
C ARG A 145 9.43 3.64 -2.90
N ARG A 146 9.34 3.86 -4.23
CA ARG A 146 10.52 4.02 -5.10
C ARG A 146 11.34 5.25 -4.74
N GLU A 147 10.67 6.34 -4.37
CA GLU A 147 11.32 7.56 -3.90
C GLU A 147 12.10 7.32 -2.59
N CYS A 148 11.49 6.63 -1.63
CA CYS A 148 12.15 6.27 -0.37
C CYS A 148 13.37 5.37 -0.62
N GLU A 149 13.24 4.37 -1.50
CA GLU A 149 14.34 3.47 -1.88
C GLU A 149 15.51 4.23 -2.51
N THR A 150 15.23 5.16 -3.43
CA THR A 150 16.24 6.00 -4.09
C THR A 150 17.01 6.85 -3.09
N ASN A 151 16.31 7.39 -2.09
CA ASN A 151 16.88 8.25 -1.05
C ASN A 151 17.40 7.48 0.17
N LYS A 152 17.38 6.14 0.14
CA LYS A 152 17.77 5.25 1.26
C LYS A 152 17.00 5.51 2.56
N ILE A 153 15.74 5.92 2.46
CA ILE A 153 14.86 6.14 3.60
C ILE A 153 14.04 4.86 3.84
N PRO A 154 13.99 4.33 5.08
CA PRO A 154 13.07 3.27 5.45
C PRO A 154 11.62 3.59 5.10
N TYR A 155 10.93 2.60 4.55
CA TYR A 155 9.53 2.73 4.13
C TYR A 155 8.71 1.56 4.67
N LEU A 156 7.59 1.89 5.33
CA LEU A 156 6.62 0.95 5.85
C LEU A 156 5.24 1.20 5.27
N ARG A 157 4.48 0.11 5.10
CA ARG A 157 3.10 0.15 4.63
C ARG A 157 2.20 -0.62 5.57
N PHE A 158 1.06 -0.04 5.88
CA PHE A 158 -0.05 -0.70 6.56
C PHE A 158 -1.31 -0.62 5.73
N TYR A 159 -2.06 -1.71 5.68
CA TYR A 159 -3.31 -1.75 4.94
C TYR A 159 -4.49 -1.57 5.87
N TYR A 160 -5.28 -0.50 5.68
CA TYR A 160 -6.39 -0.19 6.58
C TYR A 160 -7.65 -1.03 6.31
N ASN A 161 -7.74 -1.70 5.15
CA ASN A 161 -8.91 -2.46 4.73
C ASN A 161 -8.58 -3.89 4.26
N HIS A 162 -7.39 -4.41 4.56
CA HIS A 162 -7.03 -5.76 4.16
C HIS A 162 -7.61 -6.81 5.10
N LYS A 163 -8.40 -7.74 4.54
CA LYS A 163 -9.00 -8.83 5.31
C LYS A 163 -7.90 -9.71 5.91
N GLY A 164 -7.92 -9.87 7.24
CA GLY A 164 -6.93 -10.65 7.97
C GLY A 164 -5.64 -9.90 8.28
N TRP A 165 -5.54 -8.59 8.01
CA TRP A 165 -4.47 -7.77 8.55
C TRP A 165 -5.04 -6.89 9.64
N TRP A 166 -4.78 -7.26 10.89
CA TRP A 166 -5.46 -6.61 12.00
C TRP A 166 -4.78 -5.31 12.38
N ASN A 167 -3.48 -5.10 12.10
CA ASN A 167 -2.74 -3.91 12.54
C ASN A 167 -2.99 -3.61 14.03
N THR A 168 -2.80 -4.60 14.89
CA THR A 168 -2.83 -4.40 16.35
C THR A 168 -1.77 -3.40 16.79
N LYS A 169 -1.96 -2.78 17.95
CA LYS A 169 -1.04 -1.75 18.45
C LYS A 169 0.38 -2.33 18.58
N SER A 170 0.52 -3.51 19.19
CA SER A 170 1.77 -4.25 19.33
C SER A 170 2.46 -4.52 17.99
N TYR A 171 1.72 -4.94 16.98
CA TYR A 171 2.25 -5.19 15.64
C TYR A 171 2.79 -3.91 14.98
N VAL A 172 2.03 -2.81 15.06
CA VAL A 172 2.46 -1.52 14.50
C VAL A 172 3.74 -1.04 15.19
N ILE A 173 3.78 -1.10 16.52
CA ILE A 173 4.96 -0.71 17.32
C ILE A 173 6.18 -1.54 16.92
N ASN A 174 6.05 -2.87 16.94
CA ASN A 174 7.17 -3.77 16.64
C ASN A 174 7.73 -3.53 15.24
N ARG A 175 6.86 -3.35 14.25
CA ARG A 175 7.26 -3.05 12.86
C ARG A 175 8.03 -1.73 12.76
N MET A 176 7.57 -0.68 13.43
CA MET A 176 8.19 0.64 13.36
C MET A 176 9.53 0.70 14.11
N LYS A 177 9.65 0.04 15.27
CA LYS A 177 10.90 -0.04 16.06
C LYS A 177 12.06 -0.74 15.35
N MET A 178 11.81 -1.47 14.26
CA MET A 178 12.88 -2.02 13.43
C MET A 178 13.63 -0.94 12.63
N TYR A 179 13.09 0.27 12.54
CA TYR A 179 13.62 1.35 11.69
C TYR A 179 13.85 2.67 12.42
N LEU A 180 13.14 2.91 13.52
CA LEU A 180 13.26 4.11 14.37
C LEU A 180 14.14 3.84 15.57
#